data_AF-A0A7K2HXU6-F1
#
_entry.id   AF-A0A7K2HXU6-F1
#
_cell.length_a   1.000
_cell.length_b   1.000
_cell.length_c   1.000
_cell.angle_alpha   90.00
_cell.angle_beta   90.00
_cell.angle_gamma   90.00
#
_symmetry.space_group_name_H-M   'P 1'
#
loop_
_entity.id
_entity.type
_entity.pdbx_description
1 polymer ?
#
loop_
_entity_poly.entity_id
_entity_poly.type
_entity_poly.pdbx_seq_one_letter_code
_entity_poly.pdbx_strand_id
1 'polypeptide(L)'
;MSATPGPDLSAHDFRENEYAASGVATRFTHAGPGSVSPVGEDEYATRILVRRPRRDADFNGTVVVEWLNVSSGSDAAPEYTYLAEELVRGGYGWVGVSAQYTGVMGGPGSVDGLGESAAGTLATKDAQRYTGLHHPGDAYCYDIFAAVGRSLRSPGDDHPLGGLSVRRLLAVGESQSAMALTTYANLFATEHEVFDGILIHSRAASGLPLGETGTAIDVDAVFAAEPVTIRTDLPIPVFIVQTETDVLTNFRFHRARQPDTDRLRVWEIAGTAHADLHQIGPYEHLLGCPTPVNRGQQRFVLRAALHHLNEWTVGGPVPPTASPLELQGTVDTTRFILDDVGNVRGGVRTPCVDAPTEVLSGIVGDGVPRICVLFGSTTPIPPQVLSTRYAGRGDYDRQYRAATTTAVESGFILAADRDEALADARHDLIPG
;
A
#
# COMPACT_ATOMS: atom_id res chain seq x y z
N MET A 1 8.68 -10.28 3.22
CA MET A 1 7.95 -11.20 4.13
C MET A 1 6.81 -10.42 4.75
N SER A 2 5.65 -11.04 4.96
CA SER A 2 4.51 -10.44 5.65
C SER A 2 4.50 -10.91 7.11
N ALA A 3 4.09 -10.06 8.05
CA ALA A 3 4.00 -10.44 9.46
C ALA A 3 2.71 -11.23 9.77
N THR A 4 1.64 -10.93 9.05
CA THR A 4 0.39 -11.70 9.09
C THR A 4 0.49 -12.88 8.13
N PRO A 5 0.16 -14.12 8.57
CA PRO A 5 0.11 -15.26 7.67
C PRO A 5 -0.85 -14.99 6.51
N GLY A 6 -0.35 -15.14 5.29
CA GLY A 6 -1.18 -15.12 4.09
C GLY A 6 -1.86 -16.47 3.83
N PRO A 7 -2.67 -16.57 2.76
CA PRO A 7 -3.27 -17.83 2.31
C PRO A 7 -2.21 -18.90 2.01
N ASP A 8 -2.57 -20.16 2.22
CA ASP A 8 -1.71 -21.31 1.90
C ASP A 8 -1.54 -21.44 0.38
N LEU A 9 -0.44 -20.91 -0.14
CA LEU A 9 -0.13 -20.95 -1.57
C LEU A 9 -0.19 -22.37 -2.14
N SER A 10 0.25 -23.38 -1.39
CA SER A 10 0.27 -24.75 -1.89
C SER A 10 -1.14 -25.34 -2.06
N ALA A 11 -2.05 -25.02 -1.13
CA ALA A 11 -3.45 -25.41 -1.17
C ALA A 11 -4.22 -24.75 -2.32
N HIS A 12 -3.75 -23.60 -2.80
CA HIS A 12 -4.33 -22.86 -3.91
C HIS A 12 -3.62 -23.10 -5.26
N ASP A 13 -2.74 -24.09 -5.36
CA ASP A 13 -1.94 -24.34 -6.57
C ASP A 13 -1.05 -23.16 -7.01
N PHE A 14 -0.62 -22.35 -6.05
CA PHE A 14 0.39 -21.31 -6.23
C PHE A 14 1.80 -21.83 -5.95
N ARG A 15 2.79 -21.12 -6.48
CA ARG A 15 4.21 -21.31 -6.16
C ARG A 15 4.85 -19.97 -5.83
N GLU A 16 5.79 -20.00 -4.90
CA GLU A 16 6.70 -18.90 -4.59
C GLU A 16 8.12 -19.27 -5.02
N ASN A 17 8.80 -18.37 -5.71
CA ASN A 17 10.22 -18.50 -6.05
C ASN A 17 10.89 -17.14 -5.94
N GLU A 18 12.17 -17.15 -5.60
CA GLU A 18 13.03 -15.98 -5.63
C GLU A 18 13.97 -16.07 -6.84
N TYR A 19 14.22 -14.93 -7.48
CA TYR A 19 15.14 -14.82 -8.62
C TYR A 19 16.04 -13.60 -8.45
N ALA A 20 17.23 -13.68 -9.05
CA ALA A 20 18.01 -12.49 -9.37
C ALA A 20 17.53 -11.91 -10.70
N ALA A 21 17.45 -10.58 -10.78
CA ALA A 21 17.18 -9.84 -12.01
C ALA A 21 18.33 -8.84 -12.23
N SER A 22 18.99 -8.90 -13.38
CA SER A 22 20.17 -8.09 -13.69
C SER A 22 20.08 -7.45 -15.06
N GLY A 23 20.74 -6.32 -15.22
CA GLY A 23 20.80 -5.59 -16.48
C GLY A 23 21.58 -4.30 -16.35
N VAL A 24 21.38 -3.40 -17.30
CA VAL A 24 21.86 -2.02 -17.27
C VAL A 24 20.66 -1.13 -17.01
N ALA A 25 20.76 -0.22 -16.05
CA ALA A 25 19.74 0.77 -15.74
C ALA A 25 20.23 2.17 -16.03
N THR A 26 19.31 3.04 -16.41
CA THR A 26 19.57 4.45 -16.70
C THR A 26 19.17 5.32 -15.51
N ARG A 27 19.99 6.34 -15.22
CA ARG A 27 19.63 7.43 -14.30
C ARG A 27 19.29 8.71 -15.07
N PHE A 28 18.48 9.55 -14.44
CA PHE A 28 17.86 10.69 -15.09
C PHE A 28 18.09 12.01 -14.36
N THR A 29 17.93 13.12 -15.07
CA THR A 29 17.82 14.47 -14.50
C THR A 29 16.53 15.13 -14.98
N HIS A 30 16.03 16.14 -14.27
CA HIS A 30 14.88 16.92 -14.72
C HIS A 30 15.21 17.71 -15.99
N ALA A 31 14.36 17.58 -17.00
CA ALA A 31 14.45 18.31 -18.28
C ALA A 31 13.41 19.45 -18.40
N GLY A 32 12.54 19.58 -17.40
CA GLY A 32 11.39 20.47 -17.39
C GLY A 32 10.25 19.88 -16.54
N PRO A 33 9.13 20.60 -16.39
CA PRO A 33 7.97 20.10 -15.66
C PRO A 33 7.46 18.78 -16.26
N GLY A 34 7.41 17.72 -15.46
CA GLY A 34 6.89 16.42 -15.89
C GLY A 34 7.75 15.69 -16.93
N SER A 35 9.03 16.07 -17.09
CA SER A 35 9.94 15.50 -18.08
C SER A 35 11.33 15.27 -17.50
N VAL A 36 11.98 14.22 -17.96
CA VAL A 36 13.34 13.85 -17.57
C VAL A 36 14.21 13.58 -18.81
N SER A 37 15.53 13.64 -18.61
CA SER A 37 16.53 13.28 -19.62
C SER A 37 17.52 12.26 -19.04
N PRO A 38 17.92 11.24 -19.81
CA PRO A 38 18.93 10.28 -19.38
C PRO A 38 20.29 10.95 -19.25
N VAL A 39 21.06 10.59 -18.22
CA VAL A 39 22.37 11.21 -17.92
C VAL A 39 23.46 10.20 -17.53
N GLY A 40 23.16 8.91 -17.44
CA GLY A 40 24.14 7.86 -17.20
C GLY A 40 23.51 6.48 -17.09
N GLU A 41 24.33 5.46 -17.26
CA GLU A 41 23.96 4.05 -17.18
C GLU A 41 24.91 3.33 -16.22
N ASP A 42 24.41 2.32 -15.52
CA ASP A 42 25.22 1.43 -14.69
C ASP A 42 24.60 0.03 -14.63
N GLU A 43 25.42 -0.98 -14.33
CA GLU A 43 24.95 -2.35 -14.13
C GLU A 43 24.22 -2.48 -12.79
N TYR A 44 23.23 -3.36 -12.75
CA TYR A 44 22.57 -3.76 -11.52
C TYR A 44 22.32 -5.27 -11.50
N ALA A 45 22.28 -5.84 -10.30
CA ALA A 45 21.73 -7.16 -10.04
C ALA A 45 20.91 -7.10 -8.74
N THR A 46 19.60 -7.16 -8.89
CA THR A 46 18.65 -7.07 -7.78
C THR A 46 17.88 -8.36 -7.57
N ARG A 47 17.01 -8.40 -6.57
CA ARG A 47 16.14 -9.52 -6.25
C ARG A 47 14.70 -9.25 -6.70
N ILE A 48 14.04 -10.30 -7.17
CA ILE A 48 12.57 -10.34 -7.28
C ILE A 48 12.01 -11.56 -6.55
N LEU A 49 10.84 -11.40 -5.94
CA LEU A 49 10.04 -12.49 -5.38
C LEU A 49 8.81 -12.69 -6.24
N VAL A 50 8.56 -13.93 -6.67
CA VAL A 50 7.46 -14.24 -7.59
C VAL A 50 6.52 -15.23 -6.94
N ARG A 51 5.25 -14.83 -6.82
CA ARG A 51 4.14 -15.68 -6.38
C ARG A 51 3.14 -15.78 -7.51
N ARG A 52 2.86 -16.98 -8.00
CA ARG A 52 1.97 -17.15 -9.17
C ARG A 52 1.17 -18.45 -9.12
N PRO A 53 0.00 -18.51 -9.79
CA PRO A 53 -0.67 -19.78 -10.07
C PRO A 53 0.26 -20.70 -10.86
N ARG A 54 0.19 -22.01 -10.65
CA ARG A 54 1.01 -23.00 -11.38
C ARG A 54 0.61 -23.14 -12.84
N ARG A 55 -0.69 -23.09 -13.13
CA ARG A 55 -1.29 -23.32 -14.46
C ARG A 55 -1.89 -22.02 -15.02
N ASP A 56 -1.77 -21.82 -16.33
CA ASP A 56 -2.37 -20.65 -17.00
C ASP A 56 -3.89 -20.58 -16.86
N ALA A 57 -4.55 -21.74 -16.76
CA ALA A 57 -6.00 -21.83 -16.60
C ALA A 57 -6.51 -21.23 -15.27
N ASP A 58 -5.64 -21.10 -14.26
CA ASP A 58 -5.98 -20.48 -12.97
C ASP A 58 -5.44 -19.03 -12.88
N PHE A 59 -4.81 -18.52 -13.95
CA PHE A 59 -4.23 -17.19 -14.01
C PHE A 59 -5.15 -16.21 -14.72
N ASN A 60 -5.43 -15.06 -14.09
CA ASN A 60 -6.34 -14.06 -14.64
C ASN A 60 -5.70 -13.14 -15.68
N GLY A 61 -4.42 -13.35 -16.02
CA GLY A 61 -3.67 -12.55 -16.97
C GLY A 61 -2.99 -11.31 -16.38
N THR A 62 -3.17 -11.02 -15.10
CA THR A 62 -2.64 -9.81 -14.44
C THR A 62 -1.54 -10.14 -13.45
N VAL A 63 -0.42 -9.44 -13.59
CA VAL A 63 0.66 -9.45 -12.60
C VAL A 63 0.64 -8.15 -11.83
N VAL A 64 0.58 -8.25 -10.51
CA VAL A 64 0.73 -7.15 -9.56
C VAL A 64 2.21 -7.03 -9.21
N VAL A 65 2.83 -5.94 -9.64
CA VAL A 65 4.26 -5.67 -9.45
C VAL A 65 4.42 -4.69 -8.30
N GLU A 66 4.84 -5.21 -7.15
CA GLU A 66 5.03 -4.42 -5.94
C GLU A 66 6.43 -3.83 -5.89
N TRP A 67 6.51 -2.51 -5.77
CA TRP A 67 7.74 -1.84 -5.37
C TRP A 67 7.97 -2.11 -3.88
N LEU A 68 8.90 -2.99 -3.54
CA LEU A 68 9.12 -3.38 -2.14
C LEU A 68 9.57 -2.18 -1.31
N ASN A 69 8.97 -2.04 -0.13
CA ASN A 69 9.16 -0.89 0.73
C ASN A 69 10.43 -1.05 1.58
N VAL A 70 11.26 -0.01 1.65
CA VAL A 70 12.55 -0.03 2.36
C VAL A 70 12.59 0.82 3.63
N SER A 71 11.48 1.37 4.10
CA SER A 71 11.43 2.26 5.28
C SER A 71 11.97 1.61 6.57
N SER A 72 11.93 0.28 6.67
CA SER A 72 12.49 -0.46 7.80
C SER A 72 14.02 -0.67 7.74
N GLY A 73 14.67 -0.23 6.66
CA GLY A 73 16.08 -0.51 6.38
C GLY A 73 16.31 -1.82 5.59
N SER A 74 15.23 -2.53 5.25
CA SER A 74 15.22 -3.65 4.31
C SER A 74 13.86 -3.80 3.64
N ASP A 75 13.78 -4.61 2.58
CA ASP A 75 12.53 -4.84 1.86
C ASP A 75 11.42 -5.47 2.71
N ALA A 76 10.27 -4.81 2.68
CA ALA A 76 8.98 -5.29 3.13
C ALA A 76 8.00 -5.35 1.95
N ALA A 77 6.98 -6.22 2.06
CA ALA A 77 5.93 -6.39 1.06
C ALA A 77 4.55 -6.02 1.65
N PRO A 78 4.33 -4.74 2.04
CA PRO A 78 3.09 -4.29 2.64
C PRO A 78 1.86 -4.53 1.76
N GLU A 79 1.96 -4.33 0.45
CA GLU A 79 0.83 -4.56 -0.45
C GLU A 79 0.46 -6.03 -0.50
N TYR A 80 1.45 -6.92 -0.60
CA TYR A 80 1.16 -8.34 -0.49
C TYR A 80 0.41 -8.68 0.80
N THR A 81 0.80 -8.14 1.97
CA THR A 81 0.09 -8.43 3.23
C THR A 81 -1.40 -8.09 3.13
N TYR A 82 -1.75 -6.92 2.59
CA TYR A 82 -3.15 -6.50 2.47
C TYR A 82 -3.91 -7.26 1.37
N LEU A 83 -3.23 -7.53 0.25
CA LEU A 83 -3.84 -8.02 -0.98
C LEU A 83 -3.80 -9.54 -1.15
N ALA A 84 -3.03 -10.30 -0.35
CA ALA A 84 -2.74 -11.71 -0.61
C ALA A 84 -4.00 -12.57 -0.86
N GLU A 85 -5.06 -12.38 -0.08
CA GLU A 85 -6.32 -13.11 -0.26
C GLU A 85 -6.96 -12.83 -1.63
N GLU A 86 -7.01 -11.57 -2.06
CA GLU A 86 -7.55 -11.22 -3.39
C GLU A 86 -6.60 -11.66 -4.51
N LEU A 87 -5.29 -11.57 -4.31
CA LEU A 87 -4.30 -12.04 -5.28
C LEU A 87 -4.47 -13.54 -5.54
N VAL A 88 -4.59 -14.34 -4.49
CA VAL A 88 -4.73 -15.79 -4.61
C VAL A 88 -6.11 -16.19 -5.12
N ARG A 89 -7.18 -15.66 -4.53
CA ARG A 89 -8.57 -15.94 -4.95
C ARG A 89 -8.84 -15.52 -6.39
N GLY A 90 -8.31 -14.37 -6.80
CA GLY A 90 -8.49 -13.81 -8.14
C GLY A 90 -7.54 -14.38 -9.18
N GLY A 91 -6.58 -15.25 -8.81
CA GLY A 91 -5.65 -15.86 -9.76
C GLY A 91 -4.62 -14.87 -10.32
N TYR A 92 -4.17 -13.89 -9.53
CA TYR A 92 -3.14 -12.93 -9.94
C TYR A 92 -1.75 -13.53 -9.83
N GLY A 93 -0.82 -13.05 -10.66
CA GLY A 93 0.60 -13.14 -10.39
C GLY A 93 0.99 -11.97 -9.49
N TRP A 94 1.95 -12.16 -8.60
CA TRP A 94 2.56 -11.08 -7.81
C TRP A 94 4.08 -11.15 -7.93
N VAL A 95 4.69 -9.99 -8.15
CA VAL A 95 6.15 -9.84 -8.24
C VAL A 95 6.59 -8.69 -7.34
N GLY A 96 7.26 -8.99 -6.23
CA GLY A 96 7.91 -7.98 -5.40
C GLY A 96 9.30 -7.66 -5.93
N VAL A 97 9.59 -6.39 -6.19
CA VAL A 97 10.86 -5.91 -6.75
C VAL A 97 11.66 -5.13 -5.71
N SER A 98 12.89 -5.57 -5.46
CA SER A 98 13.89 -4.83 -4.67
C SER A 98 14.44 -3.65 -5.48
N ALA A 99 13.61 -2.63 -5.73
CA ALA A 99 13.93 -1.55 -6.68
C ALA A 99 14.87 -0.48 -6.11
N GLN A 100 14.98 -0.38 -4.78
CA GLN A 100 15.83 0.62 -4.12
C GLN A 100 17.11 0.00 -3.54
N TYR A 101 18.15 0.83 -3.45
CA TYR A 101 19.47 0.53 -2.93
C TYR A 101 19.39 -0.17 -1.56
N THR A 102 18.62 0.38 -0.61
CA THR A 102 18.47 -0.17 0.74
C THR A 102 17.91 -1.60 0.74
N GLY A 103 17.05 -1.94 -0.23
CA GLY A 103 16.46 -3.28 -0.34
C GLY A 103 17.50 -4.38 -0.61
N VAL A 104 18.58 -4.03 -1.33
CA VAL A 104 19.68 -4.94 -1.69
C VAL A 104 20.87 -4.77 -0.74
N MET A 105 21.34 -3.53 -0.61
CA MET A 105 22.59 -3.17 0.05
C MET A 105 22.42 -2.88 1.54
N GLY A 106 21.19 -2.88 2.07
CA GLY A 106 20.89 -2.52 3.44
C GLY A 106 21.16 -1.03 3.73
N GLY A 107 20.65 -0.56 4.86
CA GLY A 107 20.86 0.81 5.30
C GLY A 107 20.12 1.10 6.61
N PRO A 108 20.34 2.27 7.21
CA PRO A 108 19.49 2.72 8.31
C PRO A 108 18.05 2.82 7.82
N GLY A 109 17.11 2.27 8.59
CA GLY A 109 15.68 2.50 8.35
C GLY A 109 15.30 3.94 8.70
N SER A 110 14.23 4.45 8.10
CA SER A 110 13.67 5.77 8.43
C SER A 110 12.67 5.70 9.60
N VAL A 111 12.26 4.50 10.01
CA VAL A 111 11.35 4.28 11.13
C VAL A 111 12.05 3.56 12.27
N ASP A 112 12.38 4.31 13.32
CA ASP A 112 12.93 3.76 14.57
C ASP A 112 11.91 2.83 15.25
N GLY A 113 12.39 1.74 15.85
CA GLY A 113 11.57 0.85 16.71
C GLY A 113 11.18 -0.51 16.11
N LEU A 114 11.48 -0.77 14.82
CA LEU A 114 11.28 -2.11 14.21
C LEU A 114 12.42 -3.12 14.53
N GLY A 115 13.30 -2.78 15.48
CA GLY A 115 14.41 -3.60 15.93
C GLY A 115 15.61 -3.60 14.97
N GLU A 116 16.82 -3.55 15.53
CA GLU A 116 18.09 -3.66 14.78
C GLU A 116 18.23 -4.97 13.98
N SER A 117 17.35 -5.95 14.19
CA SER A 117 17.31 -7.24 13.48
C SER A 117 16.80 -7.15 12.03
N ALA A 118 16.17 -6.04 11.63
CA ALA A 118 15.75 -5.79 10.24
C ALA A 118 16.81 -5.02 9.41
N ALA A 119 17.72 -4.31 10.07
CA ALA A 119 18.78 -3.54 9.43
C ALA A 119 19.93 -4.47 9.01
N GLY A 120 19.94 -4.87 7.76
CA GLY A 120 20.99 -5.72 7.21
C GLY A 120 20.85 -5.89 5.71
N THR A 121 21.99 -5.89 5.03
CA THR A 121 22.06 -6.16 3.58
C THR A 121 21.57 -7.58 3.30
N LEU A 122 21.10 -7.89 2.09
CA LEU A 122 20.76 -9.27 1.74
C LEU A 122 21.97 -10.20 1.98
N ALA A 123 23.18 -9.74 1.63
CA ALA A 123 24.42 -10.49 1.86
C ALA A 123 24.71 -10.75 3.34
N THR A 124 24.28 -9.89 4.28
CA THR A 124 24.42 -10.20 5.71
C THR A 124 23.48 -11.31 6.18
N LYS A 125 22.33 -11.51 5.50
CA LYS A 125 21.38 -12.59 5.80
C LYS A 125 21.86 -13.93 5.24
N ASP A 126 22.42 -13.94 4.03
CA ASP A 126 23.01 -15.12 3.39
C ASP A 126 24.04 -14.72 2.33
N ALA A 127 25.31 -14.64 2.72
CA ALA A 127 26.36 -14.15 1.83
C ALA A 127 26.50 -15.00 0.56
N GLN A 128 26.43 -16.33 0.68
CA GLN A 128 26.59 -17.24 -0.46
C GLN A 128 25.45 -17.08 -1.46
N ARG A 129 24.21 -16.98 -0.98
CA ARG A 129 23.03 -16.79 -1.83
C ARG A 129 23.04 -15.45 -2.56
N TYR A 130 23.53 -14.38 -1.94
CA TYR A 130 23.41 -13.02 -2.46
C TYR A 130 24.73 -12.38 -2.94
N THR A 131 25.82 -13.15 -3.08
CA THR A 131 27.15 -12.64 -3.51
C THR A 131 27.10 -11.87 -4.84
N GLY A 132 26.18 -12.22 -5.75
CA GLY A 132 26.06 -11.58 -7.07
C GLY A 132 25.19 -10.34 -7.13
N LEU A 133 24.51 -9.97 -6.05
CA LEU A 133 23.62 -8.80 -6.05
C LEU A 133 24.42 -7.50 -5.83
N HIS A 134 24.07 -6.46 -6.59
CA HIS A 134 24.61 -5.12 -6.46
C HIS A 134 23.57 -4.10 -6.94
N HIS A 135 23.56 -2.92 -6.33
CA HIS A 135 22.67 -1.83 -6.71
C HIS A 135 23.47 -0.52 -6.85
N PRO A 136 23.41 0.19 -7.99
CA PRO A 136 24.24 1.38 -8.25
C PRO A 136 23.74 2.67 -7.56
N GLY A 137 22.85 2.57 -6.58
CA GLY A 137 22.17 3.68 -5.91
C GLY A 137 20.74 3.96 -6.40
N ASP A 138 19.97 4.72 -5.63
CA ASP A 138 18.56 5.03 -5.91
C ASP A 138 18.39 5.95 -7.13
N ALA A 139 19.46 6.55 -7.65
CA ALA A 139 19.46 7.23 -8.96
C ALA A 139 18.92 6.37 -10.11
N TYR A 140 18.96 5.04 -9.96
CA TYR A 140 18.59 4.05 -10.98
C TYR A 140 17.27 3.31 -10.67
N CYS A 141 16.66 3.53 -9.50
CA CYS A 141 15.54 2.69 -9.01
C CYS A 141 14.32 2.68 -9.94
N TYR A 142 13.99 3.82 -10.56
CA TYR A 142 12.83 3.93 -11.45
C TYR A 142 12.99 3.11 -12.73
N ASP A 143 14.18 3.11 -13.33
CA ASP A 143 14.44 2.30 -14.52
C ASP A 143 14.69 0.83 -14.17
N ILE A 144 15.27 0.52 -13.01
CA ILE A 144 15.34 -0.88 -12.51
C ILE A 144 13.93 -1.46 -12.39
N PHE A 145 13.00 -0.72 -11.77
CA PHE A 145 11.61 -1.15 -11.63
C PHE A 145 10.93 -1.34 -12.99
N ALA A 146 11.14 -0.40 -13.93
CA ALA A 146 10.62 -0.49 -15.29
C ALA A 146 11.23 -1.65 -16.08
N ALA A 147 12.54 -1.88 -15.99
CA ALA A 147 13.26 -2.95 -16.67
C ALA A 147 12.78 -4.33 -16.21
N VAL A 148 12.55 -4.51 -14.90
CA VAL A 148 11.90 -5.71 -14.38
C VAL A 148 10.49 -5.84 -14.94
N GLY A 149 9.67 -4.79 -14.91
CA GLY A 149 8.32 -4.85 -15.48
C GLY A 149 8.32 -5.21 -16.98
N ARG A 150 9.21 -4.63 -17.79
CA ARG A 150 9.37 -4.98 -19.22
C ARG A 150 9.72 -6.45 -19.40
N SER A 151 10.63 -6.98 -18.58
CA SER A 151 11.02 -8.38 -18.69
C SER A 151 9.87 -9.33 -18.37
N LEU A 152 8.98 -9.00 -17.43
CA LEU A 152 7.83 -9.84 -17.05
C LEU A 152 6.82 -10.09 -18.20
N ARG A 153 6.82 -9.26 -19.24
CA ARG A 153 6.00 -9.46 -20.46
C ARG A 153 6.68 -10.36 -21.49
N SER A 154 7.97 -10.67 -21.32
CA SER A 154 8.75 -11.40 -22.32
C SER A 154 8.53 -12.91 -22.19
N PRO A 155 8.32 -13.63 -23.31
CA PRO A 155 8.18 -15.08 -23.28
C PRO A 155 9.52 -15.78 -23.04
N GLY A 156 9.49 -16.94 -22.37
CA GLY A 156 10.65 -17.83 -22.20
C GLY A 156 10.37 -18.99 -21.25
N ASP A 157 10.93 -20.16 -21.51
CA ASP A 157 10.71 -21.37 -20.69
C ASP A 157 11.34 -21.24 -19.29
N ASP A 158 12.48 -20.55 -19.19
CA ASP A 158 13.17 -20.23 -17.92
C ASP A 158 12.70 -18.89 -17.30
N HIS A 159 11.68 -18.25 -17.89
CA HIS A 159 11.13 -17.00 -17.37
C HIS A 159 10.42 -17.22 -16.03
N PRO A 160 10.48 -16.29 -15.05
CA PRO A 160 9.81 -16.46 -13.75
C PRO A 160 8.30 -16.75 -13.85
N LEU A 161 7.66 -16.20 -14.89
CA LEU A 161 6.25 -16.40 -15.24
C LEU A 161 6.05 -17.38 -16.40
N GLY A 162 7.06 -18.18 -16.75
CA GLY A 162 7.00 -19.16 -17.84
C GLY A 162 5.77 -20.05 -17.74
N GLY A 163 5.07 -20.22 -18.86
CA GLY A 163 3.80 -20.94 -18.95
C GLY A 163 2.56 -20.14 -18.55
N LEU A 164 2.67 -18.84 -18.23
CA LEU A 164 1.53 -17.94 -18.01
C LEU A 164 1.40 -16.89 -19.12
N SER A 165 0.15 -16.61 -19.51
CA SER A 165 -0.24 -15.63 -20.52
C SER A 165 -0.40 -14.24 -19.90
N VAL A 166 0.72 -13.55 -19.65
CA VAL A 166 0.73 -12.19 -19.06
C VAL A 166 0.10 -11.18 -20.01
N ARG A 167 -1.03 -10.62 -19.61
CA ARG A 167 -1.80 -9.61 -20.37
C ARG A 167 -1.64 -8.22 -19.77
N ARG A 168 -1.52 -8.12 -18.45
CA ARG A 168 -1.52 -6.85 -17.71
C ARG A 168 -0.47 -6.81 -16.62
N LEU A 169 0.10 -5.63 -16.39
CA LEU A 169 0.95 -5.33 -15.25
C LEU A 169 0.36 -4.14 -14.46
N LEU A 170 0.16 -4.32 -13.17
CA LEU A 170 -0.26 -3.25 -12.26
C LEU A 170 0.89 -2.92 -11.31
N ALA A 171 1.34 -1.67 -11.26
CA ALA A 171 2.33 -1.25 -10.26
C ALA A 171 1.63 -0.94 -8.94
N VAL A 172 2.14 -1.46 -7.82
CA VAL A 172 1.59 -1.22 -6.48
C VAL A 172 2.70 -0.88 -5.49
N GLY A 173 2.38 -0.08 -4.49
CA GLY A 173 3.34 0.27 -3.45
C GLY A 173 2.73 1.13 -2.36
N GLU A 174 3.22 0.92 -1.15
CA GLU A 174 2.76 1.60 0.07
C GLU A 174 3.86 2.52 0.64
N SER A 175 3.47 3.61 1.29
CA SER A 175 4.36 4.49 2.06
C SER A 175 5.50 5.08 1.21
N GLN A 176 6.76 4.76 1.50
CA GLN A 176 7.91 5.22 0.69
C GLN A 176 7.84 4.72 -0.76
N SER A 177 7.40 3.48 -0.99
CA SER A 177 7.17 2.96 -2.34
C SER A 177 6.05 3.73 -3.05
N ALA A 178 5.04 4.21 -2.32
CA ALA A 178 3.97 5.04 -2.87
C ALA A 178 4.47 6.45 -3.26
N MET A 179 5.44 6.99 -2.53
CA MET A 179 6.17 8.21 -2.91
C MET A 179 7.02 7.97 -4.16
N ALA A 180 7.64 6.79 -4.31
CA ALA A 180 8.35 6.41 -5.53
C ALA A 180 7.38 6.30 -6.72
N LEU A 181 6.24 5.62 -6.54
CA LEU A 181 5.22 5.49 -7.58
C LEU A 181 4.55 6.82 -7.94
N THR A 182 4.51 7.79 -7.03
CA THR A 182 4.10 9.17 -7.34
C THR A 182 5.04 9.81 -8.36
N THR A 183 6.36 9.65 -8.16
CA THR A 183 7.38 10.16 -9.09
C THR A 183 7.34 9.36 -10.39
N TYR A 184 7.21 8.04 -10.31
CA TYR A 184 7.06 7.17 -11.47
C TYR A 184 5.87 7.55 -12.34
N ALA A 185 4.69 7.72 -11.74
CA ALA A 185 3.48 8.12 -12.46
C ALA A 185 3.69 9.44 -13.21
N ASN A 186 4.28 10.45 -12.56
CA ASN A 186 4.41 11.78 -13.15
C ASN A 186 5.51 11.90 -14.21
N LEU A 187 6.63 11.20 -14.03
CA LEU A 187 7.83 11.36 -14.86
C LEU A 187 8.03 10.22 -15.86
N PHE A 188 7.69 8.99 -15.47
CA PHE A 188 8.17 7.78 -16.14
C PHE A 188 7.08 6.91 -16.75
N ALA A 189 5.81 7.01 -16.32
CA ALA A 189 4.75 6.13 -16.80
C ALA A 189 4.56 6.19 -18.32
N THR A 190 4.52 7.41 -18.89
CA THR A 190 4.43 7.62 -20.34
C THR A 190 5.75 7.37 -21.07
N GLU A 191 6.90 7.57 -20.41
CA GLU A 191 8.21 7.34 -21.03
C GLU A 191 8.53 5.85 -21.16
N HIS A 192 8.19 5.07 -20.13
CA HIS A 192 8.53 3.66 -20.05
C HIS A 192 7.44 2.74 -20.65
N GLU A 193 6.16 3.14 -20.62
CA GLU A 193 5.00 2.38 -21.14
C GLU A 193 4.93 0.92 -20.63
N VAL A 194 5.25 0.70 -19.35
CA VAL A 194 5.38 -0.66 -18.78
C VAL A 194 4.11 -1.18 -18.12
N PHE A 195 3.48 -0.33 -17.31
CA PHE A 195 2.36 -0.71 -16.44
C PHE A 195 1.04 -0.21 -17.03
N ASP A 196 -0.01 -1.01 -16.93
CA ASP A 196 -1.36 -0.69 -17.41
C ASP A 196 -2.20 0.08 -16.37
N GLY A 197 -1.72 0.16 -15.13
CA GLY A 197 -2.35 0.89 -14.04
C GLY A 197 -1.44 0.95 -12.81
N ILE A 198 -1.70 1.92 -11.92
CA ILE A 198 -0.89 2.16 -10.72
C ILE A 198 -1.80 2.30 -9.49
N LEU A 199 -1.56 1.50 -8.46
CA LEU A 199 -2.13 1.67 -7.11
C LEU A 199 -1.08 2.31 -6.20
N ILE A 200 -1.39 3.48 -5.67
CA ILE A 200 -0.53 4.26 -4.79
C ILE A 200 -1.18 4.31 -3.42
N HIS A 201 -0.61 3.62 -2.44
CA HIS A 201 -1.21 3.47 -1.12
C HIS A 201 -0.40 4.24 -0.06
N SER A 202 -1.05 5.10 0.73
CA SER A 202 -0.42 5.80 1.86
C SER A 202 0.79 6.67 1.48
N ARG A 203 0.68 7.44 0.37
CA ARG A 203 1.74 8.37 -0.07
C ARG A 203 1.73 9.67 0.74
N ALA A 204 2.90 10.30 0.86
CA ALA A 204 3.01 11.68 1.35
C ALA A 204 2.54 12.71 0.31
N ALA A 205 2.53 13.98 0.71
CA ALA A 205 2.20 15.12 -0.13
C ALA A 205 3.09 15.20 -1.38
N SER A 206 4.35 14.78 -1.30
CA SER A 206 5.31 14.80 -2.41
C SER A 206 5.70 13.40 -2.88
N GLY A 207 6.45 13.32 -3.97
CA GLY A 207 7.09 12.10 -4.46
C GLY A 207 8.57 12.02 -4.05
N LEU A 208 9.18 10.84 -4.20
CA LEU A 208 10.62 10.69 -3.98
C LEU A 208 11.41 11.50 -5.04
N PRO A 209 12.59 12.06 -4.71
CA PRO A 209 13.47 12.67 -5.70
C PRO A 209 14.03 11.62 -6.68
N LEU A 210 14.77 12.09 -7.70
CA LEU A 210 15.45 11.22 -8.66
C LEU A 210 16.63 10.43 -8.05
N GLY A 211 17.07 10.75 -6.82
CA GLY A 211 18.12 10.04 -6.11
C GLY A 211 19.54 10.38 -6.57
N GLU A 212 20.52 9.77 -5.91
CA GLU A 212 21.96 9.92 -6.17
C GLU A 212 22.61 8.56 -6.40
N THR A 213 23.77 8.54 -7.05
CA THR A 213 24.52 7.30 -7.31
C THR A 213 25.15 6.77 -6.02
N GLY A 214 25.14 5.46 -5.84
CA GLY A 214 25.78 4.77 -4.71
C GLY A 214 25.13 4.96 -3.34
N THR A 215 23.99 5.65 -3.26
CA THR A 215 23.30 5.91 -1.98
C THR A 215 21.80 5.65 -2.07
N ALA A 216 21.17 5.48 -0.90
CA ALA A 216 19.72 5.51 -0.77
C ALA A 216 19.19 6.95 -0.73
N ILE A 217 17.93 7.13 -1.08
CA ILE A 217 17.20 8.39 -0.89
C ILE A 217 16.90 8.61 0.60
N ASP A 218 17.14 9.83 1.08
CA ASP A 218 16.66 10.29 2.38
C ASP A 218 15.18 10.65 2.29
N VAL A 219 14.32 9.79 2.83
CA VAL A 219 12.87 10.00 2.82
C VAL A 219 12.43 11.16 3.71
N ASP A 220 13.21 11.57 4.71
CA ASP A 220 12.78 12.65 5.61
C ASP A 220 12.71 14.00 4.88
N ALA A 221 13.55 14.20 3.87
CA ALA A 221 13.48 15.35 2.97
C ALA A 221 12.17 15.43 2.18
N VAL A 222 11.54 14.29 1.90
CA VAL A 222 10.28 14.20 1.13
C VAL A 222 9.12 14.78 1.91
N PHE A 223 9.08 14.57 3.22
CA PHE A 223 8.02 15.14 4.06
C PHE A 223 8.05 16.66 4.06
N ALA A 224 9.21 17.30 3.87
CA ALA A 224 9.35 18.74 3.82
C ALA A 224 9.16 19.35 2.42
N ALA A 225 9.08 18.52 1.37
CA ALA A 225 8.98 18.98 -0.01
C ALA A 225 7.61 19.57 -0.36
N GLU A 226 7.56 20.30 -1.48
CA GLU A 226 6.31 20.84 -2.01
C GLU A 226 5.36 19.72 -2.44
N PRO A 227 4.03 19.90 -2.26
CA PRO A 227 3.05 18.90 -2.64
C PRO A 227 3.02 18.70 -4.16
N VAL A 228 2.84 17.45 -4.58
CA VAL A 228 2.82 17.04 -5.98
C VAL A 228 1.52 16.29 -6.27
N THR A 229 0.73 16.80 -7.19
CA THR A 229 -0.43 16.09 -7.76
C THR A 229 0.01 15.07 -8.82
N ILE A 230 -0.85 14.11 -9.13
CA ILE A 230 -0.72 13.25 -10.30
C ILE A 230 -1.22 14.03 -11.52
N ARG A 231 -0.39 14.09 -12.57
CA ARG A 231 -0.75 14.69 -13.86
C ARG A 231 -2.00 14.03 -14.45
N THR A 232 -2.85 14.83 -15.11
CA THR A 232 -4.18 14.40 -15.55
C THR A 232 -4.21 13.86 -16.99
N ASP A 233 -3.07 13.82 -17.67
CA ASP A 233 -2.90 13.38 -19.06
C ASP A 233 -2.23 12.00 -19.17
N LEU A 234 -2.21 11.21 -18.09
CA LEU A 234 -1.70 9.84 -18.13
C LEU A 234 -2.59 8.94 -19.00
N PRO A 235 -2.00 8.06 -19.83
CA PRO A 235 -2.77 7.12 -20.64
C PRO A 235 -3.34 5.95 -19.82
N ILE A 236 -2.89 5.79 -18.57
CA ILE A 236 -3.24 4.68 -17.68
C ILE A 236 -3.99 5.17 -16.44
N PRO A 237 -4.89 4.35 -15.86
CA PRO A 237 -5.51 4.65 -14.59
C PRO A 237 -4.52 4.67 -13.42
N VAL A 238 -4.70 5.64 -12.53
CA VAL A 238 -4.03 5.73 -11.23
C VAL A 238 -5.09 5.70 -10.13
N PHE A 239 -4.85 4.89 -9.11
CA PHE A 239 -5.71 4.76 -7.94
C PHE A 239 -4.89 5.10 -6.71
N ILE A 240 -5.30 6.13 -5.96
CA ILE A 240 -4.67 6.52 -4.71
C ILE A 240 -5.57 6.09 -3.55
N VAL A 241 -5.00 5.40 -2.57
CA VAL A 241 -5.68 5.04 -1.31
C VAL A 241 -4.91 5.65 -0.15
N GLN A 242 -5.62 6.30 0.78
CA GLN A 242 -5.02 7.02 1.90
C GLN A 242 -5.74 6.69 3.21
N THR A 243 -4.99 6.75 4.30
CA THR A 243 -5.49 6.59 5.66
C THR A 243 -5.57 7.95 6.37
N GLU A 244 -6.15 7.99 7.58
CA GLU A 244 -6.18 9.22 8.37
C GLU A 244 -4.76 9.72 8.71
N THR A 245 -3.83 8.79 8.98
CA THR A 245 -2.43 9.11 9.26
C THR A 245 -1.80 9.85 8.09
N ASP A 246 -2.09 9.43 6.85
CA ASP A 246 -1.44 9.97 5.64
C ASP A 246 -2.00 11.33 5.24
N VAL A 247 -3.31 11.50 5.40
CA VAL A 247 -4.00 12.77 5.14
C VAL A 247 -3.41 13.88 6.00
N LEU A 248 -3.11 13.57 7.27
CA LEU A 248 -2.46 14.49 8.21
C LEU A 248 -1.03 14.03 8.54
N THR A 249 -0.61 14.19 9.80
CA THR A 249 0.74 13.93 10.32
C THR A 249 1.87 14.57 9.48
N ASN A 250 3.03 13.92 9.37
CA ASN A 250 4.13 14.36 8.52
C ASN A 250 3.88 14.10 7.03
N PHE A 251 3.00 13.15 6.68
CA PHE A 251 2.65 12.81 5.30
C PHE A 251 1.91 13.95 4.60
N ARG A 252 0.97 14.62 5.30
CA ARG A 252 0.29 15.85 4.86
C ARG A 252 -0.39 15.74 3.49
N PHE A 253 -0.93 14.56 3.14
CA PHE A 253 -1.54 14.34 1.83
C PHE A 253 -2.69 15.31 1.52
N HIS A 254 -3.36 15.89 2.53
CA HIS A 254 -4.35 16.95 2.32
C HIS A 254 -3.84 18.13 1.47
N ARG A 255 -2.52 18.42 1.47
CA ARG A 255 -1.89 19.45 0.63
C ARG A 255 -1.77 19.08 -0.85
N ALA A 256 -1.88 17.79 -1.17
CA ALA A 256 -1.78 17.23 -2.53
C ALA A 256 -3.12 16.67 -3.04
N ARG A 257 -4.23 16.89 -2.31
CA ARG A 257 -5.58 16.51 -2.75
C ARG A 257 -5.87 17.11 -4.12
N GLN A 258 -6.47 16.30 -4.98
CA GLN A 258 -6.95 16.69 -6.28
C GLN A 258 -8.29 16.00 -6.56
N PRO A 259 -9.14 16.58 -7.43
CA PRO A 259 -10.37 15.92 -7.82
C PRO A 259 -10.08 14.65 -8.61
N ASP A 260 -10.99 13.68 -8.49
CA ASP A 260 -11.01 12.51 -9.35
C ASP A 260 -11.17 12.90 -10.83
N THR A 261 -10.66 12.06 -11.72
CA THR A 261 -10.80 12.20 -13.18
C THR A 261 -11.30 10.90 -13.81
N ASP A 262 -11.33 10.83 -15.13
CA ASP A 262 -11.57 9.60 -15.90
C ASP A 262 -10.40 8.60 -15.83
N ARG A 263 -9.26 9.00 -15.26
CA ARG A 263 -8.03 8.21 -15.08
C ARG A 263 -7.43 8.28 -13.68
N LEU A 264 -8.01 9.05 -12.77
CA LEU A 264 -7.58 9.11 -11.38
C LEU A 264 -8.76 8.88 -10.43
N ARG A 265 -8.57 7.94 -9.49
CA ARG A 265 -9.45 7.77 -8.34
C ARG A 265 -8.68 7.93 -7.04
N VAL A 266 -9.25 8.65 -6.07
CA VAL A 266 -8.71 8.81 -4.73
C VAL A 266 -9.73 8.33 -3.69
N TRP A 267 -9.31 7.41 -2.82
CA TRP A 267 -10.06 7.04 -1.62
C TRP A 267 -9.28 7.42 -0.37
N GLU A 268 -9.96 8.03 0.59
CA GLU A 268 -9.44 8.25 1.93
C GLU A 268 -10.32 7.48 2.91
N ILE A 269 -9.73 6.61 3.73
CA ILE A 269 -10.48 5.63 4.52
C ILE A 269 -10.63 6.12 5.96
N ALA A 270 -11.87 6.30 6.41
CA ALA A 270 -12.14 6.68 7.80
C ALA A 270 -11.80 5.54 8.76
N GLY A 271 -11.32 5.88 9.95
CA GLY A 271 -10.95 4.96 11.02
C GLY A 271 -9.69 4.15 10.78
N THR A 272 -8.82 4.55 9.84
CA THR A 272 -7.61 3.78 9.47
C THR A 272 -6.32 4.54 9.75
N ALA A 273 -5.25 3.78 10.00
CA ALA A 273 -3.90 4.29 10.19
C ALA A 273 -2.94 3.75 9.11
N HIS A 274 -1.80 4.39 8.95
CA HIS A 274 -0.79 4.06 7.92
C HIS A 274 -0.45 2.56 7.88
N ALA A 275 -0.31 1.96 9.06
CA ALA A 275 -0.32 0.52 9.26
C ALA A 275 -1.29 0.15 10.38
N ASP A 276 -1.77 -1.09 10.42
CA ASP A 276 -2.75 -1.54 11.41
C ASP A 276 -2.42 -2.95 11.94
N LEU A 277 -3.32 -3.49 12.75
CA LEU A 277 -3.16 -4.86 13.26
C LEU A 277 -3.03 -5.90 12.12
N HIS A 278 -3.67 -5.70 10.97
CA HIS A 278 -3.53 -6.62 9.83
C HIS A 278 -2.11 -6.62 9.28
N GLN A 279 -1.39 -5.50 9.35
CA GLN A 279 0.00 -5.42 8.89
C GLN A 279 0.99 -6.08 9.87
N ILE A 280 0.84 -5.86 11.19
CA ILE A 280 1.79 -6.36 12.21
C ILE A 280 1.43 -7.72 12.79
N GLY A 281 0.16 -8.10 12.71
CA GLY A 281 -0.37 -9.37 13.20
C GLY A 281 -0.01 -9.64 14.66
N PRO A 282 0.50 -10.85 14.99
CA PRO A 282 0.75 -11.26 16.38
C PRO A 282 1.90 -10.49 17.06
N TYR A 283 2.64 -9.68 16.30
CA TYR A 283 3.81 -8.95 16.80
C TYR A 283 3.49 -7.55 17.33
N GLU A 284 2.21 -7.17 17.44
CA GLU A 284 1.78 -5.86 17.99
C GLU A 284 2.48 -5.49 19.30
N HIS A 285 2.66 -6.47 20.20
CA HIS A 285 3.30 -6.27 21.51
C HIS A 285 4.75 -5.76 21.42
N LEU A 286 5.43 -5.95 20.28
CA LEU A 286 6.80 -5.49 20.07
C LEU A 286 6.88 -3.99 19.76
N LEU A 287 5.77 -3.35 19.38
CA LEU A 287 5.74 -1.94 19.00
C LEU A 287 5.86 -0.99 20.20
N GLY A 288 5.52 -1.45 21.40
CA GLY A 288 5.60 -0.63 22.63
C GLY A 288 4.62 0.53 22.68
N CYS A 289 3.52 0.48 21.91
CA CYS A 289 2.54 1.57 21.85
C CYS A 289 1.65 1.61 23.12
N PRO A 290 1.27 2.81 23.59
CA PRO A 290 0.53 2.98 24.84
C PRO A 290 -0.92 2.51 24.76
N THR A 291 -1.48 2.42 23.55
CA THR A 291 -2.82 1.94 23.24
C THR A 291 -2.72 0.82 22.21
N PRO A 292 -3.69 -0.11 22.15
CA PRO A 292 -3.79 -1.04 21.04
C PRO A 292 -3.76 -0.29 19.70
N VAL A 293 -3.04 -0.84 18.72
CA VAL A 293 -2.93 -0.22 17.40
C VAL A 293 -4.26 -0.23 16.67
N ASN A 294 -4.35 0.50 15.56
CA ASN A 294 -5.56 0.60 14.77
C ASN A 294 -6.13 -0.80 14.38
N ARG A 295 -7.45 -0.98 14.54
CA ARG A 295 -8.23 -2.16 14.14
C ARG A 295 -9.11 -1.87 12.92
N GLY A 296 -8.71 -0.87 12.12
CA GLY A 296 -9.40 -0.48 10.91
C GLY A 296 -9.45 -1.60 9.87
N GLN A 297 -10.34 -1.41 8.90
CA GLN A 297 -10.67 -2.42 7.90
C GLN A 297 -10.07 -2.08 6.53
N GLN A 298 -8.88 -1.45 6.51
CA GLN A 298 -8.26 -0.99 5.26
C GLN A 298 -7.98 -2.13 4.28
N ARG A 299 -7.70 -3.35 4.80
CA ARG A 299 -7.47 -4.56 3.98
C ARG A 299 -8.59 -4.83 2.97
N PHE A 300 -9.85 -4.62 3.36
CA PHE A 300 -10.99 -4.86 2.46
C PHE A 300 -11.11 -3.78 1.39
N VAL A 301 -10.83 -2.53 1.76
CA VAL A 301 -10.85 -1.40 0.83
C VAL A 301 -9.72 -1.51 -0.19
N LEU A 302 -8.53 -1.96 0.22
CA LEU A 302 -7.39 -2.19 -0.68
C LEU A 302 -7.64 -3.33 -1.66
N ARG A 303 -8.22 -4.45 -1.20
CA ARG A 303 -8.64 -5.54 -2.09
C ARG A 303 -9.66 -5.06 -3.12
N ALA A 304 -10.64 -4.26 -2.69
CA ALA A 304 -11.60 -3.64 -3.60
C ALA A 304 -10.91 -2.67 -4.58
N ALA A 305 -9.96 -1.85 -4.13
CA ALA A 305 -9.23 -0.92 -4.99
C ALA A 305 -8.40 -1.65 -6.06
N LEU A 306 -7.71 -2.75 -5.71
CA LEU A 306 -7.01 -3.61 -6.67
C LEU A 306 -7.98 -4.19 -7.71
N HIS A 307 -9.10 -4.76 -7.25
CA HIS A 307 -10.11 -5.33 -8.13
C HIS A 307 -10.64 -4.30 -9.14
N HIS A 308 -11.04 -3.12 -8.63
CA HIS A 308 -11.51 -2.03 -9.47
C HIS A 308 -10.44 -1.55 -10.45
N LEU A 309 -9.19 -1.38 -10.00
CA LEU A 309 -8.09 -0.97 -10.88
C LEU A 309 -7.89 -2.00 -12.01
N ASN A 310 -7.88 -3.29 -11.69
CA ASN A 310 -7.72 -4.37 -12.67
C ASN A 310 -8.81 -4.32 -13.75
N GLU A 311 -10.08 -4.16 -13.36
CA GLU A 311 -11.19 -4.05 -14.32
C GLU A 311 -11.14 -2.73 -15.10
N TRP A 312 -10.77 -1.63 -14.45
CA TRP A 312 -10.67 -0.31 -15.08
C TRP A 312 -9.62 -0.27 -16.19
N THR A 313 -8.50 -0.99 -16.04
CA THR A 313 -7.45 -1.10 -17.08
C THR A 313 -7.95 -1.71 -18.39
N VAL A 314 -9.03 -2.50 -18.36
CA VAL A 314 -9.60 -3.16 -19.55
C VAL A 314 -10.90 -2.53 -20.03
N GLY A 315 -11.17 -1.29 -19.60
CA GLY A 315 -12.39 -0.57 -19.97
C GLY A 315 -13.64 -1.06 -19.23
N GLY A 316 -13.46 -1.75 -18.11
CA GLY A 316 -14.53 -2.08 -17.17
C GLY A 316 -15.13 -0.84 -16.48
N PRO A 317 -16.04 -1.04 -15.52
CA PRO A 317 -16.65 0.04 -14.77
C PRO A 317 -15.63 0.98 -14.13
N VAL A 318 -15.91 2.27 -14.16
CA VAL A 318 -15.10 3.26 -13.43
C VAL A 318 -15.25 2.99 -11.92
N PRO A 319 -14.15 2.97 -11.13
CA PRO A 319 -14.24 2.75 -9.69
C PRO A 319 -15.16 3.77 -9.01
N PRO A 320 -15.87 3.43 -7.92
CA PRO A 320 -16.78 4.37 -7.26
C PRO A 320 -16.04 5.57 -6.66
N THR A 321 -16.69 6.74 -6.67
CA THR A 321 -16.21 7.96 -5.99
C THR A 321 -16.43 7.88 -4.48
N ALA A 322 -15.55 8.48 -3.68
CA ALA A 322 -15.80 8.72 -2.26
C ALA A 322 -15.60 10.20 -1.93
N SER A 323 -16.40 10.76 -1.03
CA SER A 323 -16.08 12.08 -0.48
C SER A 323 -14.79 11.99 0.35
N PRO A 324 -13.89 12.99 0.31
CA PRO A 324 -12.70 13.00 1.16
C PRO A 324 -13.06 13.00 2.65
N LEU A 325 -12.09 12.66 3.52
CA LEU A 325 -12.21 12.88 4.95
C LEU A 325 -12.43 14.36 5.24
N GLU A 326 -13.38 14.66 6.12
CA GLU A 326 -13.77 16.02 6.45
C GLU A 326 -12.69 16.68 7.31
N LEU A 327 -12.23 17.86 6.87
CA LEU A 327 -11.20 18.65 7.52
C LEU A 327 -11.75 20.02 7.95
N GLN A 328 -11.21 20.54 9.04
CA GLN A 328 -11.44 21.91 9.51
C GLN A 328 -10.10 22.58 9.88
N GLY A 329 -10.07 23.91 9.83
CA GLY A 329 -8.88 24.71 10.16
C GLY A 329 -8.22 25.34 8.94
N THR A 330 -7.02 25.89 9.14
CA THR A 330 -6.13 26.34 8.06
C THR A 330 -5.14 25.23 7.71
N VAL A 331 -4.42 25.35 6.58
CA VAL A 331 -3.44 24.34 6.13
C VAL A 331 -2.52 23.86 7.27
N ASP A 332 -2.00 24.77 8.11
CA ASP A 332 -1.06 24.43 9.19
C ASP A 332 -1.72 24.01 10.52
N THR A 333 -3.04 24.20 10.66
CA THR A 333 -3.82 23.84 11.87
C THR A 333 -4.92 22.83 11.56
N THR A 334 -4.79 22.15 10.42
CA THR A 334 -5.78 21.22 9.89
C THR A 334 -6.00 20.07 10.85
N ARG A 335 -7.26 19.80 11.17
CA ARG A 335 -7.68 18.64 11.95
C ARG A 335 -8.92 18.01 11.33
N PHE A 336 -9.16 16.75 11.65
CA PHE A 336 -10.38 16.08 11.23
C PHE A 336 -11.63 16.67 11.91
N ILE A 337 -12.77 16.57 11.21
CA ILE A 337 -14.09 16.72 11.80
C ILE A 337 -14.53 15.33 12.23
N LEU A 338 -14.81 15.16 13.52
CA LEU A 338 -15.20 13.89 14.12
C LEU A 338 -16.73 13.78 14.25
N ASP A 339 -17.24 12.56 14.25
CA ASP A 339 -18.64 12.24 14.56
C ASP A 339 -18.91 12.19 16.07
N ASP A 340 -20.10 11.71 16.45
CA ASP A 340 -20.56 11.69 17.84
C ASP A 340 -19.79 10.73 18.75
N VAL A 341 -19.09 9.75 18.18
CA VAL A 341 -18.28 8.78 18.92
C VAL A 341 -16.78 9.04 18.81
N GLY A 342 -16.36 9.92 17.89
CA GLY A 342 -14.97 10.34 17.74
C GLY A 342 -14.27 9.76 16.51
N ASN A 343 -14.98 9.08 15.61
CA ASN A 343 -14.41 8.66 14.32
C ASN A 343 -14.46 9.83 13.32
N VAL A 344 -13.54 9.87 12.37
CA VAL A 344 -13.52 10.92 11.34
C VAL A 344 -14.74 10.82 10.42
N ARG A 345 -15.30 11.96 10.03
CA ARG A 345 -16.40 12.06 9.06
C ARG A 345 -15.91 12.07 7.61
N GLY A 346 -16.79 11.69 6.68
CA GLY A 346 -16.46 11.55 5.26
C GLY A 346 -15.64 10.28 4.99
N GLY A 347 -14.96 10.25 3.85
CA GLY A 347 -14.16 9.11 3.42
C GLY A 347 -14.97 7.89 3.00
N VAL A 348 -14.23 6.83 2.65
CA VAL A 348 -14.74 5.46 2.62
C VAL A 348 -14.95 5.00 4.05
N ARG A 349 -16.21 4.71 4.41
CA ARG A 349 -16.58 4.21 5.74
C ARG A 349 -16.80 2.71 5.71
N THR A 350 -16.14 2.00 6.61
CA THR A 350 -16.22 0.55 6.78
C THR A 350 -17.19 0.19 7.91
N PRO A 351 -17.64 -1.07 8.03
CA PRO A 351 -18.57 -1.49 9.08
C PRO A 351 -18.14 -1.14 10.50
N CYS A 352 -16.83 -1.21 10.81
CA CYS A 352 -16.33 -0.81 12.14
C CYS A 352 -16.45 0.69 12.44
N VAL A 353 -16.64 1.53 11.42
CA VAL A 353 -16.82 2.98 11.55
C VAL A 353 -18.30 3.39 11.53
N ASP A 354 -19.14 2.71 10.73
CA ASP A 354 -20.58 2.99 10.64
C ASP A 354 -21.41 2.32 11.75
N ALA A 355 -20.97 1.17 12.25
CA ALA A 355 -21.50 0.49 13.43
C ALA A 355 -20.41 0.33 14.50
N PRO A 356 -19.93 1.44 15.11
CA PRO A 356 -18.75 1.44 15.95
C PRO A 356 -19.02 0.86 17.34
N THR A 357 -18.06 0.10 17.84
CA THR A 357 -17.91 -0.32 19.25
C THR A 357 -16.64 0.25 19.88
N GLU A 358 -15.75 0.76 19.04
CA GLU A 358 -14.44 1.29 19.36
C GLU A 358 -14.27 2.57 18.53
N VAL A 359 -13.48 3.50 19.05
CA VAL A 359 -13.00 4.67 18.32
C VAL A 359 -11.69 4.27 17.65
N LEU A 360 -11.66 4.39 16.34
CA LEU A 360 -10.50 4.07 15.51
C LEU A 360 -9.91 5.37 15.00
N SER A 361 -8.60 5.54 15.17
CA SER A 361 -7.93 6.77 14.77
C SER A 361 -6.57 6.48 14.15
N GLY A 362 -6.27 7.14 13.04
CA GLY A 362 -4.90 7.24 12.50
C GLY A 362 -4.07 8.34 13.17
N ILE A 363 -4.67 9.12 14.07
CA ILE A 363 -4.01 10.17 14.84
C ILE A 363 -3.87 9.72 16.30
N VAL A 364 -2.64 9.80 16.82
CA VAL A 364 -2.29 9.49 18.20
C VAL A 364 -1.82 10.74 18.94
N GLY A 365 -1.78 10.68 20.27
CA GLY A 365 -1.30 11.79 21.09
C GLY A 365 0.20 12.06 20.91
N ASP A 366 0.62 13.27 21.29
CA ASP A 366 2.03 13.69 21.23
C ASP A 366 2.93 12.86 22.16
N GLY A 367 4.23 12.83 21.85
CA GLY A 367 5.25 12.21 22.71
C GLY A 367 5.34 10.69 22.63
N VAL A 368 4.69 10.06 21.65
CA VAL A 368 4.83 8.62 21.36
C VAL A 368 5.91 8.38 20.30
N PRO A 369 6.53 7.17 20.27
CA PRO A 369 7.48 6.81 19.22
C PRO A 369 6.89 6.92 17.81
N ARG A 370 7.72 7.23 16.79
CA ARG A 370 7.30 7.38 15.39
C ARG A 370 6.52 6.16 14.89
N ILE A 371 6.96 4.95 15.26
CA ILE A 371 6.26 3.72 14.90
C ILE A 371 4.80 3.71 15.39
N CYS A 372 4.51 4.22 16.59
CA CYS A 372 3.15 4.28 17.11
C CYS A 372 2.28 5.33 16.41
N VAL A 373 2.90 6.39 15.85
CA VAL A 373 2.18 7.33 14.97
C VAL A 373 1.68 6.63 13.70
N LEU A 374 2.50 5.76 13.12
CA LEU A 374 2.12 5.00 11.91
C LEU A 374 1.01 3.98 12.19
N PHE A 375 1.01 3.38 13.38
CA PHE A 375 0.09 2.31 13.72
C PHE A 375 -1.27 2.78 14.29
N GLY A 376 -1.42 4.08 14.56
CA GLY A 376 -2.66 4.65 15.05
C GLY A 376 -3.08 4.07 16.41
N SER A 377 -4.37 4.16 16.70
CA SER A 377 -4.94 3.66 17.96
C SER A 377 -6.35 3.13 17.82
N THR A 378 -6.70 2.26 18.78
CA THR A 378 -8.06 1.76 19.01
C THR A 378 -8.43 1.96 20.47
N THR A 379 -9.55 2.63 20.73
CA THR A 379 -10.04 2.90 22.09
C THR A 379 -11.48 2.40 22.25
N PRO A 380 -11.81 1.55 23.25
CA PRO A 380 -13.18 1.11 23.47
C PRO A 380 -14.15 2.26 23.73
N ILE A 381 -15.33 2.22 23.10
CA ILE A 381 -16.40 3.16 23.42
C ILE A 381 -16.97 2.81 24.81
N PRO A 382 -17.23 3.79 25.70
CA PRO A 382 -17.76 3.52 27.03
C PRO A 382 -19.09 2.73 26.99
N PRO A 383 -19.29 1.75 27.90
CA PRO A 383 -20.51 0.93 27.90
C PRO A 383 -21.82 1.71 27.90
N GLN A 384 -21.88 2.87 28.58
CA GLN A 384 -23.09 3.71 28.62
C GLN A 384 -23.43 4.32 27.25
N VAL A 385 -22.41 4.66 26.45
CA VAL A 385 -22.59 5.15 25.08
C VAL A 385 -23.07 4.00 24.20
N LEU A 386 -22.49 2.80 24.34
CA LEU A 386 -22.93 1.60 23.62
C LEU A 386 -24.38 1.23 23.94
N SER A 387 -24.80 1.27 25.21
CA SER A 387 -26.20 1.02 25.61
C SER A 387 -27.18 2.07 25.12
N THR A 388 -26.73 3.28 24.82
CA THR A 388 -27.56 4.32 24.20
C THR A 388 -27.66 4.12 22.68
N ARG A 389 -26.58 3.66 22.05
CA ARG A 389 -26.47 3.46 20.60
C ARG A 389 -27.13 2.17 20.11
N TYR A 390 -27.04 1.11 20.91
CA TYR A 390 -27.54 -0.22 20.56
C TYR A 390 -28.51 -0.70 21.64
N ALA A 391 -29.69 -1.15 21.22
CA ALA A 391 -30.67 -1.72 22.15
C ALA A 391 -30.22 -3.06 22.78
N GLY A 392 -29.12 -3.64 22.27
CA GLY A 392 -28.50 -4.88 22.74
C GLY A 392 -27.69 -5.53 21.61
N ARG A 393 -27.10 -6.70 21.89
CA ARG A 393 -26.26 -7.44 20.92
C ARG A 393 -26.94 -7.70 19.58
N GLY A 394 -28.22 -8.12 19.61
CA GLY A 394 -28.98 -8.37 18.39
C GLY A 394 -29.28 -7.11 17.57
N ASP A 395 -29.28 -5.93 18.18
CA ASP A 395 -29.41 -4.66 17.45
C ASP A 395 -28.08 -4.24 16.81
N TYR A 396 -26.98 -4.36 17.57
CA TYR A 396 -25.64 -4.17 17.05
C TYR A 396 -25.37 -5.06 15.81
N ASP A 397 -25.64 -6.36 15.90
CA ASP A 397 -25.40 -7.29 14.80
C ASP A 397 -26.21 -6.93 13.54
N ARG A 398 -27.44 -6.42 13.70
CA ARG A 398 -28.24 -5.93 12.57
C ARG A 398 -27.62 -4.69 11.94
N GLN A 399 -27.23 -3.71 12.76
CA GLN A 399 -26.63 -2.46 12.28
C GLN A 399 -25.28 -2.73 11.58
N TYR A 400 -24.43 -3.60 12.16
CA TYR A 400 -23.15 -3.99 11.57
C TYR A 400 -23.33 -4.75 10.24
N ARG A 401 -24.30 -5.67 10.14
CA ARG A 401 -24.66 -6.34 8.88
C ARG A 401 -25.19 -5.39 7.83
N ALA A 402 -25.98 -4.39 8.23
CA ALA A 402 -26.47 -3.36 7.33
C ALA A 402 -25.31 -2.51 6.79
N ALA A 403 -24.41 -2.03 7.66
CA ALA A 403 -23.20 -1.30 7.27
C ALA A 403 -22.32 -2.12 6.32
N THR A 404 -22.13 -3.41 6.60
CA THR A 404 -21.38 -4.33 5.71
C THR A 404 -22.04 -4.46 4.34
N THR A 405 -23.37 -4.57 4.32
CA THR A 405 -24.11 -4.65 3.06
C THR A 405 -23.96 -3.36 2.25
N THR A 406 -24.10 -2.20 2.90
CA THR A 406 -23.88 -0.89 2.27
C THR A 406 -22.46 -0.75 1.70
N ALA A 407 -21.43 -1.16 2.44
CA ALA A 407 -20.04 -1.08 1.99
C ALA A 407 -19.78 -1.99 0.76
N VAL A 408 -20.41 -3.17 0.73
CA VAL A 408 -20.37 -4.08 -0.43
C VAL A 408 -21.11 -3.51 -1.64
N GLU A 409 -22.34 -3.03 -1.44
CA GLU A 409 -23.16 -2.46 -2.52
C GLU A 409 -22.56 -1.17 -3.09
N SER A 410 -21.85 -0.39 -2.27
CA SER A 410 -21.13 0.80 -2.69
C SER A 410 -19.80 0.49 -3.40
N GLY A 411 -19.40 -0.78 -3.43
CA GLY A 411 -18.17 -1.24 -4.08
C GLY A 411 -16.88 -0.94 -3.31
N PHE A 412 -16.97 -0.59 -2.03
CA PHE A 412 -15.80 -0.33 -1.16
C PHE A 412 -15.30 -1.59 -0.44
N ILE A 413 -16.12 -2.65 -0.38
CA ILE A 413 -15.74 -3.99 0.06
C ILE A 413 -16.20 -4.98 -1.02
N LEU A 414 -15.39 -5.99 -1.33
CA LEU A 414 -15.80 -7.02 -2.28
C LEU A 414 -16.86 -7.94 -1.68
N ALA A 415 -17.81 -8.40 -2.49
CA ALA A 415 -18.83 -9.36 -2.03
C ALA A 415 -18.20 -10.64 -1.45
N ALA A 416 -17.05 -11.07 -2.00
CA ALA A 416 -16.30 -12.23 -1.52
C ALA A 416 -15.64 -12.01 -0.14
N ASP A 417 -15.47 -10.76 0.30
CA ASP A 417 -14.91 -10.42 1.60
C ASP A 417 -16.01 -10.21 2.67
N ARG A 418 -17.30 -10.34 2.31
CA ARG A 418 -18.43 -10.05 3.21
C ARG A 418 -18.35 -10.84 4.51
N ASP A 419 -18.11 -12.15 4.44
CA ASP A 419 -18.12 -13.00 5.63
C ASP A 419 -16.92 -12.71 6.54
N GLU A 420 -15.75 -12.40 5.96
CA GLU A 420 -14.58 -11.96 6.73
C GLU A 420 -14.84 -10.61 7.39
N ALA A 421 -15.46 -9.65 6.69
CA ALA A 421 -15.81 -8.35 7.25
C ALA A 421 -16.83 -8.47 8.39
N LEU A 422 -17.81 -9.39 8.28
CA LEU A 422 -18.76 -9.68 9.35
C LEU A 422 -18.11 -10.33 10.58
N ALA A 423 -17.01 -11.08 10.39
CA ALA A 423 -16.29 -11.74 11.47
C ALA A 423 -15.57 -10.74 12.39
N ASP A 424 -15.26 -9.53 11.91
CA ASP A 424 -14.66 -8.46 12.71
C ASP A 424 -15.64 -7.82 13.72
N ALA A 425 -16.93 -8.18 13.69
CA ALA A 425 -17.95 -7.60 14.58
C ALA A 425 -17.67 -7.88 16.06
N ARG A 426 -17.52 -6.81 16.85
CA ARG A 426 -17.18 -6.79 18.28
C ARG A 426 -18.41 -6.85 19.19
N HIS A 427 -19.25 -7.84 18.93
CA HIS A 427 -20.46 -8.08 19.73
C HIS A 427 -20.13 -8.36 21.21
N ASP A 428 -18.90 -8.80 21.52
CA ASP A 428 -18.37 -9.01 22.86
C ASP A 428 -18.40 -7.73 23.71
N LEU A 429 -18.21 -6.55 23.09
CA LEU A 429 -18.16 -5.26 23.77
C LEU A 429 -19.54 -4.69 24.10
N ILE A 430 -20.62 -5.22 23.51
CA ILE A 430 -21.97 -4.73 23.75
C ILE A 430 -22.47 -5.22 25.12
N PRO A 431 -22.90 -4.31 26.03
CA PRO A 431 -23.49 -4.70 27.30
C PRO A 431 -24.67 -5.64 27.11
N GLY A 432 -24.78 -6.63 28.00
CA GLY A 432 -25.80 -7.70 27.96
C GLY A 432 -27.21 -7.22 28.21
#